data_AF-A0A9N9C4M6-F1
#
_entry.id   AF-A0A9N9C4M6-F1
#
_cell.length_a   1.000
_cell.length_b   1.000
_cell.length_c   1.000
_cell.angle_alpha   90.00
_cell.angle_beta   90.00
_cell.angle_gamma   90.00
#
_symmetry.space_group_name_H-M   'P 1'
#
loop_
_entity.id
_entity.type
_entity.pdbx_description
1 polymer ?
#
loop_
_entity_poly.entity_id
_entity_poly.type
_entity_poly.pdbx_seq_one_letter_code
_entity_poly.pdbx_strand_id
1 'polypeptide(L)'
;MKLHKITFTVLSLIGLVSAAVTTSSSPSSSSSSSSSPSSSSSVKPPGSGQAALTGYPTMDQTPPTNQAWFRKVDLSQVPNIPPRKSFTDCPPKGSSDPTCAWSCSQCLASDDITFCPNKGDWGLTFDDGPASSQTGKLLTTLDGANQKATFFIVGSRVVEFPDTLTKTFKAGHQIGVHTWSHPPLTTLTNEQIVAEILWTEKIINDTIGVVPKYMRPPMGDIDNRVRAIMKALVGLPIIVDHGFCSLEHDIHTISVDAVPSVLPLIKNAGYKPQPIATCLGDNNPYQSLLSGSSGNNNNTSSSSGKSGNSSVAGSGLNSSSNDPSVNIKSTSD
;
A
#
# COMPACT_ATOMS: atom_id res chain seq x y z
N MET A 1 -12.42 31.50 -25.96
CA MET A 1 -11.26 32.16 -25.33
C MET A 1 -10.31 31.08 -24.82
N LYS A 2 -9.08 31.05 -25.33
CA LYS A 2 -8.05 30.03 -25.04
C LYS A 2 -7.49 30.26 -23.63
N LEU A 3 -7.80 29.37 -22.68
CA LEU A 3 -7.11 29.32 -21.40
C LEU A 3 -5.72 28.72 -21.65
N HIS A 4 -4.67 29.54 -21.49
CA HIS A 4 -3.30 29.13 -21.68
C HIS A 4 -2.90 28.09 -20.62
N LYS A 5 -2.25 27.02 -21.09
CA LYS A 5 -1.56 26.02 -20.29
C LYS A 5 -0.55 26.71 -19.38
N ILE A 6 -0.80 26.71 -18.08
CA ILE A 6 0.21 27.02 -17.06
C ILE A 6 0.83 25.69 -16.68
N THR A 7 1.98 25.41 -17.28
CA THR A 7 2.84 24.28 -16.94
C THR A 7 3.47 24.57 -15.58
N PHE A 8 3.01 23.92 -14.51
CA PHE A 8 3.70 23.92 -13.23
C PHE A 8 4.66 22.73 -13.19
N THR A 9 5.91 22.99 -13.59
CA THR A 9 7.03 22.07 -13.34
C THR A 9 7.51 22.30 -11.92
N VAL A 10 7.04 21.54 -10.93
CA VAL A 10 7.61 21.53 -9.56
C VAL A 10 8.82 20.59 -9.52
N LEU A 11 9.74 20.76 -10.47
CA LEU A 11 11.02 20.06 -10.48
C LEU A 11 12.10 20.95 -11.10
N SER A 12 12.36 22.11 -10.50
CA SER A 12 13.60 22.88 -10.71
C SER A 12 13.78 23.98 -9.65
N LEU A 13 14.01 23.59 -8.39
CA LEU A 13 14.52 24.52 -7.37
C LEU A 13 15.49 23.85 -6.38
N ILE A 14 16.25 22.83 -6.82
CA ILE A 14 17.31 22.16 -6.02
C ILE A 14 18.67 22.31 -6.71
N GLY A 15 18.94 23.47 -7.29
CA GLY A 15 20.22 23.70 -7.97
C GLY A 15 20.62 25.15 -7.92
N LEU A 16 20.98 25.68 -6.74
CA LEU A 16 21.80 26.90 -6.56
C LEU A 16 21.98 27.25 -5.07
N VAL A 17 22.59 26.38 -4.26
CA VAL A 17 23.39 26.82 -3.09
C VAL A 17 24.54 25.83 -2.88
N SER A 18 25.60 25.97 -3.67
CA SER A 18 26.91 25.39 -3.35
C SER A 18 27.98 26.27 -3.96
N ALA A 19 28.25 27.39 -3.30
CA ALA A 19 29.53 28.08 -3.36
C ALA A 19 29.61 29.02 -2.14
N ALA A 20 30.82 29.08 -1.56
CA ALA A 20 31.25 29.93 -0.45
C ALA A 20 31.00 29.40 0.97
N VAL A 21 31.86 28.48 1.43
CA VAL A 21 32.68 28.71 2.63
C VAL A 21 34.06 28.08 2.41
N THR A 22 35.05 28.92 2.08
CA THR A 22 36.47 28.60 2.16
C THR A 22 37.02 28.97 3.54
N THR A 23 37.69 28.00 4.15
CA THR A 23 38.93 28.11 4.95
C THR A 23 39.04 29.12 6.09
N SER A 24 39.08 28.60 7.31
CA SER A 24 39.96 29.00 8.43
C SER A 24 39.63 28.03 9.58
N SER A 25 40.49 27.50 10.45
CA SER A 25 41.94 27.55 10.69
C SER A 25 42.11 26.72 11.99
N SER A 26 43.02 25.75 12.05
CA SER A 26 43.41 25.17 13.35
C SER A 26 44.32 26.13 14.11
N PRO A 27 44.28 26.10 15.46
CA PRO A 27 45.51 25.70 16.13
C PRO A 27 45.31 24.76 17.33
N SER A 28 46.38 24.04 17.59
CA SER A 28 46.65 23.04 18.62
C SER A 28 47.08 23.64 19.97
N SER A 29 46.65 23.04 21.08
CA SER A 29 47.33 22.90 22.39
C SER A 29 46.34 22.26 23.38
N SER A 30 46.65 21.54 24.46
CA SER A 30 47.81 20.78 24.98
C SER A 30 47.35 20.17 26.32
N SER A 31 47.73 18.91 26.61
CA SER A 31 47.73 18.27 27.95
C SER A 31 46.35 18.07 28.63
N SER A 32 46.07 17.06 29.45
CA SER A 32 46.88 16.24 30.35
C SER A 32 46.07 14.99 30.75
N SER A 33 46.79 13.93 31.12
CA SER A 33 46.29 12.65 31.63
C SER A 33 45.89 12.72 33.11
N SER A 34 44.75 12.16 33.48
CA SER A 34 44.52 11.56 34.80
C SER A 34 43.37 10.56 34.75
N SER A 35 43.44 9.57 35.64
CA SER A 35 42.92 8.22 35.51
C SER A 35 41.77 7.88 36.47
N SER A 36 40.84 7.03 35.99
CA SER A 36 39.96 6.08 36.72
C SER A 36 38.75 6.63 37.53
N PRO A 37 37.73 5.81 37.88
CA PRO A 37 37.18 4.59 37.28
C PRO A 37 35.63 4.58 37.10
N SER A 38 35.13 3.57 36.39
CA SER A 38 33.81 2.91 36.54
C SER A 38 32.48 3.64 36.23
N SER A 39 31.64 2.90 35.48
CA SER A 39 30.16 2.96 35.37
C SER A 39 29.57 3.61 34.11
N SER A 40 29.84 3.00 32.94
CA SER A 40 28.98 3.15 31.77
C SER A 40 27.66 2.39 32.00
N SER A 41 26.69 3.05 32.63
CA SER A 41 25.29 2.68 32.44
C SER A 41 24.88 3.19 31.07
N SER A 42 25.18 2.43 30.03
CA SER A 42 24.65 2.66 28.69
C SER A 42 23.14 2.46 28.77
N VAL A 43 22.40 3.55 28.86
CA VAL A 43 20.96 3.56 28.63
C VAL A 43 20.75 3.09 27.19
N LYS A 44 20.38 1.82 27.06
CA LYS A 44 19.96 1.21 25.80
C LYS A 44 18.78 2.04 25.26
N PRO A 45 18.82 2.55 24.01
CA PRO A 45 17.64 3.15 23.41
C PRO A 45 16.51 2.11 23.40
N PRO A 46 15.25 2.49 23.64
CA PRO A 46 14.16 1.53 23.74
C PRO A 46 14.05 0.79 22.41
N GLY A 47 14.43 -0.49 22.44
CA GLY A 47 14.34 -1.37 21.30
C GLY A 47 12.89 -1.63 20.94
N SER A 48 12.61 -1.58 19.65
CA SER A 48 11.57 -2.32 18.95
C SER A 48 11.51 -3.76 19.51
N GLY A 49 10.55 -4.02 20.39
CA GLY A 49 10.41 -5.27 21.11
C GLY A 49 9.42 -6.25 20.47
N GLN A 50 9.18 -6.16 19.16
CA GLN A 50 8.40 -7.15 18.43
C GLN A 50 9.30 -7.95 17.50
N ALA A 51 9.18 -9.27 17.58
CA ALA A 51 9.83 -10.17 16.64
C ALA A 51 9.26 -9.93 15.24
N ALA A 52 10.15 -9.95 14.23
CA ALA A 52 9.72 -9.91 12.83
C ALA A 52 8.67 -10.98 12.56
N LEU A 53 7.69 -10.67 11.70
CA LEU A 53 6.66 -11.63 11.33
C LEU A 53 7.31 -12.84 10.64
N THR A 54 6.95 -14.06 11.05
CA THR A 54 7.46 -15.30 10.45
C THR A 54 6.48 -15.86 9.42
N GLY A 55 6.96 -16.71 8.51
CA GLY A 55 6.12 -17.35 7.49
C GLY A 55 5.85 -16.49 6.24
N TYR A 56 6.60 -15.40 6.08
CA TYR A 56 6.53 -14.53 4.91
C TYR A 56 7.73 -14.74 3.97
N PRO A 57 7.59 -14.40 2.67
CA PRO A 57 8.70 -14.46 1.72
C PRO A 57 9.89 -13.62 2.15
N THR A 58 11.04 -13.89 1.53
CA THR A 58 12.26 -13.12 1.78
C THR A 58 12.05 -11.65 1.47
N MET A 59 12.69 -10.79 2.27
CA MET A 59 12.67 -9.36 2.06
C MET A 59 13.30 -8.98 0.73
N ASP A 60 12.68 -8.03 0.01
CA ASP A 60 13.17 -7.43 -1.23
C ASP A 60 13.56 -8.46 -2.33
N GLN A 61 12.83 -9.58 -2.33
CA GLN A 61 12.92 -10.61 -3.38
C GLN A 61 11.53 -10.94 -3.91
N THR A 62 11.45 -11.27 -5.20
CA THR A 62 10.20 -11.71 -5.81
C THR A 62 9.61 -12.88 -5.02
N PRO A 63 8.37 -12.77 -4.51
CA PRO A 63 7.81 -13.77 -3.64
C PRO A 63 7.37 -15.01 -4.44
N PRO A 64 7.23 -16.18 -3.78
CA PRO A 64 6.75 -17.39 -4.43
C PRO A 64 5.33 -17.22 -4.99
N THR A 65 5.10 -17.75 -6.19
CA THR A 65 3.79 -17.75 -6.83
C THR A 65 2.83 -18.72 -6.14
N ASN A 66 1.53 -18.47 -6.29
CA ASN A 66 0.49 -19.32 -5.73
C ASN A 66 -0.62 -19.55 -6.76
N GLN A 67 -0.84 -20.80 -7.15
CA GLN A 67 -1.80 -21.15 -8.19
C GLN A 67 -3.25 -20.84 -7.79
N ALA A 68 -3.62 -20.98 -6.51
CA ALA A 68 -4.97 -20.68 -6.03
C ALA A 68 -5.26 -19.18 -6.09
N TRP A 69 -4.24 -18.35 -5.82
CA TRP A 69 -4.30 -16.92 -5.99
C TRP A 69 -4.37 -16.52 -7.46
N PHE A 70 -3.55 -17.13 -8.31
CA PHE A 70 -3.55 -16.85 -9.75
C PHE A 70 -4.91 -17.15 -10.40
N ARG A 71 -5.61 -18.20 -9.95
CA ARG A 71 -6.97 -18.53 -10.39
C ARG A 71 -8.03 -17.47 -10.08
N LYS A 72 -7.73 -16.47 -9.23
CA LYS A 72 -8.64 -15.33 -8.99
C LYS A 72 -8.68 -14.36 -10.18
N VAL A 73 -7.68 -14.39 -11.05
CA VAL A 73 -7.61 -13.51 -12.22
C VAL A 73 -8.26 -14.21 -13.43
N ASP A 74 -9.27 -13.59 -14.01
CA ASP A 74 -9.82 -14.01 -15.30
C ASP A 74 -8.90 -13.58 -16.43
N LEU A 75 -8.10 -14.52 -16.93
CA LEU A 75 -7.14 -14.27 -18.01
C LEU A 75 -7.81 -13.91 -19.35
N SER A 76 -9.11 -14.15 -19.53
CA SER A 76 -9.82 -13.70 -20.74
C SER A 76 -9.90 -12.18 -20.84
N GLN A 77 -9.78 -11.48 -19.71
CA GLN A 77 -9.76 -10.02 -19.61
C GLN A 77 -8.35 -9.43 -19.62
N VAL A 78 -7.31 -10.28 -19.61
CA VAL A 78 -5.91 -9.85 -19.55
C VAL A 78 -5.31 -9.88 -20.96
N PRO A 79 -4.89 -8.74 -21.53
CA PRO A 79 -4.22 -8.70 -22.83
C PRO A 79 -2.99 -9.61 -22.86
N ASN A 80 -2.83 -10.36 -23.95
CA ASN A 80 -1.68 -11.23 -24.16
C ASN A 80 -0.44 -10.43 -24.57
N ILE A 81 0.14 -9.71 -23.60
CA ILE A 81 1.38 -8.93 -23.75
C ILE A 81 2.51 -9.73 -23.07
N PRO A 82 3.60 -10.08 -23.76
CA PRO A 82 4.71 -10.78 -23.12
C PRO A 82 5.41 -9.87 -22.10
N PRO A 83 6.00 -10.43 -21.01
CA PRO A 83 6.85 -9.67 -20.12
C PRO A 83 8.03 -9.04 -20.88
N ARG A 84 8.37 -7.81 -20.52
CA ARG A 84 9.53 -7.08 -21.07
C ARG A 84 10.83 -7.68 -20.55
N LYS A 85 11.90 -7.62 -21.35
CA LYS A 85 13.20 -8.20 -20.94
C LYS A 85 13.87 -7.40 -19.81
N SER A 86 13.60 -6.10 -19.76
CA SER A 86 14.05 -5.19 -18.71
C SER A 86 13.11 -4.01 -18.62
N PHE A 87 13.23 -3.23 -17.54
CA PHE A 87 12.50 -1.97 -17.38
C PHE A 87 12.76 -0.98 -18.52
N THR A 88 13.97 -1.03 -19.10
CA THR A 88 14.42 -0.16 -20.20
C THR A 88 14.11 -0.71 -21.59
N ASP A 89 13.53 -1.90 -21.70
CA ASP A 89 13.11 -2.53 -22.95
C ASP A 89 11.84 -1.86 -23.46
N CYS A 90 11.99 -0.65 -24.01
CA CYS A 90 10.90 0.16 -24.54
C CYS A 90 10.96 0.22 -26.07
N PRO A 91 9.80 0.36 -26.75
CA PRO A 91 9.78 0.70 -28.16
C PRO A 91 10.63 1.96 -28.45
N PRO A 92 11.25 2.07 -29.63
CA PRO A 92 12.00 3.27 -30.01
C PRO A 92 11.16 4.55 -29.83
N LYS A 93 11.76 5.63 -29.35
CA LYS A 93 11.05 6.91 -29.17
C LYS A 93 10.38 7.34 -30.48
N GLY A 94 9.10 7.70 -30.38
CA GLY A 94 8.28 8.11 -31.54
C GLY A 94 7.64 6.97 -32.31
N SER A 95 7.90 5.70 -31.94
CA SER A 95 7.13 4.56 -32.44
C SER A 95 5.78 4.42 -31.70
N SER A 96 4.85 3.68 -32.30
CA SER A 96 3.60 3.31 -31.62
C SER A 96 3.90 2.43 -30.41
N ASP A 97 3.24 2.70 -29.30
CA ASP A 97 3.25 1.84 -28.12
C ASP A 97 1.94 1.02 -28.07
N PRO A 98 1.93 -0.23 -28.58
CA PRO A 98 0.73 -1.07 -28.59
C PRO A 98 0.38 -1.63 -27.19
N THR A 99 1.31 -1.59 -26.22
CA THR A 99 1.08 -2.12 -24.88
C THR A 99 0.53 -1.05 -23.93
N CYS A 100 0.61 0.23 -24.33
CA CYS A 100 0.29 1.39 -23.50
C CYS A 100 1.11 1.37 -22.20
N ALA A 101 2.44 1.22 -22.33
CA ALA A 101 3.34 1.20 -21.19
C ALA A 101 3.64 2.63 -20.71
N TRP A 102 3.21 2.97 -19.50
CA TRP A 102 3.42 4.33 -18.95
C TRP A 102 4.91 4.65 -18.83
N SER A 103 5.72 3.69 -18.38
CA SER A 103 7.19 3.84 -18.25
C SER A 103 7.92 4.06 -19.59
N CYS A 104 7.30 3.75 -20.73
CA CYS A 104 7.88 3.93 -22.06
C CYS A 104 7.38 5.17 -22.79
N SER A 105 6.07 5.40 -22.76
CA SER A 105 5.39 6.40 -23.59
C SER A 105 4.51 7.37 -22.81
N GLN A 106 4.47 7.24 -21.47
CA GLN A 106 3.52 7.93 -20.60
C GLN A 106 2.05 7.67 -20.99
N CYS A 107 1.78 6.53 -21.63
CA CYS A 107 0.41 6.16 -22.01
C CYS A 107 -0.45 5.91 -20.77
N LEU A 108 -1.56 6.64 -20.69
CA LEU A 108 -2.58 6.50 -19.66
C LEU A 108 -3.80 5.79 -20.23
N ALA A 109 -4.33 4.83 -19.48
CA ALA A 109 -5.65 4.28 -19.75
C ALA A 109 -6.73 5.27 -19.25
N SER A 110 -7.93 5.18 -19.84
CA SER A 110 -9.04 6.10 -19.54
C SER A 110 -9.52 6.05 -18.08
N ASP A 111 -9.21 4.97 -17.38
CA ASP A 111 -9.58 4.71 -15.99
C ASP A 111 -8.39 4.64 -15.04
N ASP A 112 -7.19 5.05 -15.49
CA ASP A 112 -6.08 5.34 -14.59
C ASP A 112 -6.43 6.55 -13.72
N ILE A 113 -6.17 6.45 -12.41
CA ILE A 113 -6.37 7.57 -11.50
C ILE A 113 -5.07 8.39 -11.46
N THR A 114 -5.12 9.60 -12.02
CA THR A 114 -3.96 10.51 -12.09
C THR A 114 -4.16 11.84 -11.37
N PHE A 115 -5.40 12.17 -11.02
CA PHE A 115 -5.75 13.42 -10.33
C PHE A 115 -6.98 13.27 -9.43
N CYS A 116 -7.11 14.21 -8.49
CA CYS A 116 -8.33 14.39 -7.71
C CYS A 116 -9.41 15.13 -8.52
N PRO A 117 -10.65 14.63 -8.59
CA PRO A 117 -11.68 15.16 -9.47
C PRO A 117 -12.12 16.60 -9.13
N ASN A 118 -12.06 16.99 -7.86
CA ASN A 118 -12.47 18.33 -7.44
C ASN A 118 -11.32 19.33 -7.53
N LYS A 119 -11.64 20.56 -7.96
CA LYS A 119 -10.66 21.65 -8.02
C LYS A 119 -10.11 21.96 -6.62
N GLY A 120 -8.78 21.97 -6.52
CA GLY A 120 -8.06 22.30 -5.29
C GLY A 120 -7.82 21.09 -4.38
N ASP A 121 -8.44 19.94 -4.64
CA ASP A 121 -8.13 18.72 -3.92
C ASP A 121 -6.74 18.20 -4.31
N TRP A 122 -6.00 17.72 -3.32
CA TRP A 122 -4.64 17.23 -3.49
C TRP A 122 -4.48 15.88 -2.78
N GLY A 123 -4.29 14.81 -3.55
CA GLY A 123 -4.01 13.48 -3.04
C GLY A 123 -2.57 13.41 -2.54
N LEU A 124 -2.38 13.57 -1.23
CA LEU A 124 -1.06 13.53 -0.58
C LEU A 124 -0.66 12.08 -0.32
N THR A 125 0.47 11.63 -0.88
CA THR A 125 0.82 10.20 -0.80
C THR A 125 2.31 9.92 -0.62
N PHE A 126 2.63 8.85 0.09
CA PHE A 126 4.01 8.43 0.35
C PHE A 126 4.21 6.96 -0.02
N ASP A 127 5.29 6.68 -0.75
CA ASP A 127 5.67 5.34 -1.22
C ASP A 127 6.87 4.78 -0.45
N ASP A 128 7.09 3.48 -0.64
CA ASP A 128 8.23 2.65 -0.20
C ASP A 128 8.29 2.27 1.27
N GLY A 129 7.48 2.92 2.11
CA GLY A 129 7.36 2.58 3.53
C GLY A 129 6.73 1.20 3.80
N PRO A 130 6.69 0.79 5.08
CA PRO A 130 7.16 1.54 6.25
C PRO A 130 8.68 1.49 6.48
N ALA A 131 9.23 2.53 7.08
CA ALA A 131 10.55 2.56 7.72
C ALA A 131 10.42 3.03 9.18
N SER A 132 11.21 2.48 10.10
CA SER A 132 11.07 2.79 11.54
C SER A 132 11.29 4.27 11.88
N SER A 133 12.38 4.88 11.39
CA SER A 133 12.76 6.25 11.74
C SER A 133 12.02 7.30 10.92
N GLN A 134 12.10 7.19 9.59
CA GLN A 134 11.59 8.22 8.68
C GLN A 134 10.06 8.27 8.64
N THR A 135 9.37 7.13 8.49
CA THR A 135 7.90 7.08 8.58
C THR A 135 7.44 7.56 9.96
N GLY A 136 8.09 7.16 11.05
CA GLY A 136 7.75 7.61 12.41
C GLY A 136 7.84 9.14 12.58
N LYS A 137 8.91 9.76 12.06
CA LYS A 137 9.06 11.22 12.03
C LYS A 137 7.96 11.88 11.20
N LEU A 138 7.68 11.35 10.02
CA LEU A 138 6.62 11.85 9.14
C LEU A 138 5.24 11.81 9.81
N LEU A 139 4.89 10.69 10.47
CA LEU A 139 3.63 10.56 11.19
C LEU A 139 3.49 11.63 12.28
N THR A 140 4.58 11.93 13.01
CA THR A 140 4.59 13.00 14.03
C THR A 140 4.31 14.37 13.39
N THR A 141 4.94 14.66 12.25
CA THR A 141 4.72 15.91 11.51
C THR A 141 3.28 16.03 10.99
N LEU A 142 2.75 14.95 10.40
CA LEU A 142 1.39 14.94 9.86
C LEU A 142 0.34 15.08 10.97
N ASP A 143 0.54 14.41 12.11
CA ASP A 143 -0.36 14.52 13.27
C ASP A 143 -0.39 15.95 13.84
N GLY A 144 0.79 16.56 14.03
CA GLY A 144 0.89 17.96 14.48
C GLY A 144 0.25 18.98 13.52
N ALA A 145 0.09 18.62 12.24
CA ALA A 145 -0.59 19.43 11.24
C ALA A 145 -2.06 19.03 11.00
N ASN A 146 -2.60 18.09 11.78
CA ASN A 146 -3.89 17.43 11.58
C ASN A 146 -4.10 17.00 10.12
N GLN A 147 -3.07 16.40 9.54
CA GLN A 147 -3.00 16.04 8.13
C GLN A 147 -3.07 14.53 7.96
N LYS A 148 -3.93 14.06 7.06
CA LYS A 148 -3.98 12.66 6.62
C LYS A 148 -3.44 12.52 5.20
N ALA A 149 -2.98 11.31 4.88
CA ALA A 149 -2.29 10.99 3.63
C ALA A 149 -2.55 9.52 3.28
N THR A 150 -2.18 9.12 2.07
CA THR A 150 -2.15 7.71 1.64
C THR A 150 -0.72 7.18 1.68
N PHE A 151 -0.51 6.00 2.24
CA PHE A 151 0.79 5.33 2.25
C PHE A 151 0.70 4.07 1.37
N PHE A 152 1.49 4.00 0.30
CA PHE A 152 1.61 2.82 -0.54
C PHE A 152 2.74 1.94 0.00
N ILE A 153 2.35 0.78 0.53
CA ILE A 153 3.20 -0.06 1.36
C ILE A 153 3.92 -1.12 0.53
N VAL A 154 5.23 -1.22 0.70
CA VAL A 154 6.03 -2.35 0.24
C VAL A 154 5.90 -3.48 1.26
N GLY A 155 5.33 -4.61 0.84
CA GLY A 155 4.97 -5.72 1.73
C GLY A 155 6.14 -6.29 2.52
N SER A 156 7.31 -6.44 1.88
CA SER A 156 8.52 -6.96 2.53
C SER A 156 8.95 -6.14 3.76
N ARG A 157 8.72 -4.82 3.74
CA ARG A 157 9.07 -3.89 4.82
C ARG A 157 8.21 -4.09 6.06
N VAL A 158 6.98 -4.57 5.90
CA VAL A 158 6.07 -4.85 7.02
C VAL A 158 6.55 -6.01 7.88
N VAL A 159 7.34 -6.94 7.32
CA VAL A 159 7.96 -8.03 8.09
C VAL A 159 8.84 -7.48 9.22
N GLU A 160 9.61 -6.43 8.94
CA GLU A 160 10.49 -5.77 9.91
C GLU A 160 9.80 -4.67 10.72
N PHE A 161 8.83 -3.97 10.13
CA PHE A 161 8.20 -2.80 10.74
C PHE A 161 6.66 -2.90 10.87
N PRO A 162 6.12 -4.00 11.44
CA PRO A 162 4.65 -4.17 11.57
C PRO A 162 4.03 -3.12 12.51
N ASP A 163 4.78 -2.70 13.54
CA ASP A 163 4.37 -1.63 14.45
C ASP A 163 4.23 -0.28 13.74
N THR A 164 5.10 0.02 12.78
CA THR A 164 5.02 1.26 12.00
C THR A 164 3.77 1.27 11.14
N LEU A 165 3.48 0.17 10.42
CA LEU A 165 2.23 0.04 9.67
C LEU A 165 1.00 0.20 10.58
N THR A 166 1.01 -0.46 11.74
CA THR A 166 -0.07 -0.38 12.73
C THR A 166 -0.29 1.06 13.20
N LYS A 167 0.79 1.81 13.50
CA LYS A 167 0.71 3.22 13.89
C LYS A 167 0.17 4.09 12.75
N THR A 168 0.67 3.92 11.54
CA THR A 168 0.19 4.63 10.35
C THR A 168 -1.33 4.45 10.18
N PHE A 169 -1.82 3.21 10.25
CA PHE A 169 -3.23 2.92 10.11
C PHE A 169 -4.08 3.47 11.28
N LYS A 170 -3.64 3.26 12.53
CA LYS A 170 -4.36 3.78 13.72
C LYS A 170 -4.41 5.31 13.79
N ALA A 171 -3.43 5.98 13.20
CA ALA A 171 -3.45 7.44 13.04
C ALA A 171 -4.45 7.92 11.97
N GLY A 172 -5.17 7.03 11.29
CA GLY A 172 -6.22 7.38 10.33
C GLY A 172 -5.70 7.70 8.92
N HIS A 173 -4.48 7.30 8.59
CA HIS A 173 -3.97 7.39 7.22
C HIS A 173 -4.54 6.25 6.37
N GLN A 174 -4.70 6.50 5.07
CA GLN A 174 -5.10 5.47 4.12
C GLN A 174 -3.89 4.57 3.81
N ILE A 175 -4.14 3.27 3.64
CA ILE A 175 -3.12 2.28 3.24
C ILE A 175 -3.44 1.78 1.83
N GLY A 176 -2.41 1.74 0.97
CA GLY A 176 -2.43 1.19 -0.38
C GLY A 176 -1.31 0.16 -0.58
N VAL A 177 -1.36 -0.57 -1.68
CA VAL A 177 -0.36 -1.59 -2.06
C VAL A 177 0.74 -0.99 -2.94
N HIS A 178 2.00 -1.31 -2.65
CA HIS A 178 3.17 -0.98 -3.48
C HIS A 178 4.02 -2.22 -3.80
N THR A 179 3.34 -3.34 -4.02
CA THR A 179 3.93 -4.68 -4.25
C THR A 179 4.72 -5.22 -3.07
N TRP A 180 5.29 -6.41 -3.19
CA TRP A 180 6.03 -7.10 -2.13
C TRP A 180 7.49 -6.64 -2.10
N SER A 181 8.16 -6.67 -3.25
CA SER A 181 9.60 -6.43 -3.39
C SER A 181 9.98 -5.25 -4.28
N HIS A 182 9.00 -4.41 -4.64
CA HIS A 182 9.18 -3.24 -5.49
C HIS A 182 9.84 -3.48 -6.89
N PRO A 183 9.46 -4.54 -7.65
CA PRO A 183 10.00 -4.77 -9.00
C PRO A 183 9.26 -3.97 -10.10
N PRO A 184 9.86 -3.77 -11.28
CA PRO A 184 9.16 -3.26 -12.45
C PRO A 184 8.17 -4.32 -12.96
N LEU A 185 6.87 -4.08 -12.81
CA LEU A 185 5.85 -5.11 -13.01
C LEU A 185 5.73 -5.61 -14.46
N THR A 186 6.06 -4.77 -15.44
CA THR A 186 5.99 -5.16 -16.85
C THR A 186 7.05 -6.20 -17.22
N THR A 187 8.10 -6.38 -16.41
CA THR A 187 9.12 -7.41 -16.63
C THR A 187 8.76 -8.76 -16.00
N LEU A 188 7.65 -8.84 -15.26
CA LEU A 188 7.22 -10.04 -14.56
C LEU A 188 6.16 -10.83 -15.33
N THR A 189 6.11 -12.14 -15.10
CA THR A 189 4.97 -12.97 -15.53
C THR A 189 3.69 -12.60 -14.79
N ASN A 190 2.54 -13.03 -15.31
CA ASN A 190 1.26 -12.74 -14.66
C ASN A 190 1.20 -13.32 -13.25
N GLU A 191 1.68 -14.54 -13.05
CA GLU A 191 1.74 -15.22 -11.75
C GLU A 191 2.62 -14.46 -10.74
N GLN A 192 3.73 -13.90 -11.21
CA GLN A 192 4.63 -13.10 -10.38
C GLN A 192 3.99 -11.77 -9.98
N ILE A 193 3.29 -11.09 -10.89
CA ILE A 193 2.52 -9.86 -10.56
C ILE A 193 1.46 -10.17 -9.50
N VAL A 194 0.72 -11.26 -9.68
CA VAL A 194 -0.29 -11.70 -8.70
C VAL A 194 0.36 -11.98 -7.34
N ALA A 195 1.52 -12.64 -7.30
CA ALA A 195 2.24 -12.93 -6.07
C ALA A 195 2.70 -11.65 -5.35
N GLU A 196 3.30 -10.72 -6.09
CA GLU A 196 3.74 -9.41 -5.61
C GLU A 196 2.61 -8.62 -4.95
N ILE A 197 1.40 -8.66 -5.53
CA ILE A 197 0.23 -7.96 -4.99
C ILE A 197 -0.34 -8.68 -3.76
N LEU A 198 -0.63 -9.98 -3.89
CA LEU A 198 -1.40 -10.70 -2.88
C LEU A 198 -0.58 -11.08 -1.64
N TRP A 199 0.74 -11.20 -1.72
CA TRP A 199 1.58 -11.28 -0.53
C TRP A 199 1.55 -9.98 0.28
N THR A 200 1.52 -8.83 -0.40
CA THR A 200 1.40 -7.53 0.26
C THR A 200 0.02 -7.31 0.87
N GLU A 201 -1.06 -7.66 0.17
CA GLU A 201 -2.40 -7.66 0.77
C GLU A 201 -2.47 -8.57 2.00
N LYS A 202 -1.89 -9.77 1.91
CA LYS A 202 -1.87 -10.72 3.02
C LYS A 202 -1.19 -10.15 4.25
N ILE A 203 0.03 -9.61 4.13
CA ILE A 203 0.74 -9.09 5.30
C ILE A 203 0.07 -7.84 5.88
N ILE A 204 -0.51 -6.98 5.03
CA ILE A 204 -1.30 -5.83 5.49
C ILE A 204 -2.52 -6.32 6.27
N ASN A 205 -3.27 -7.28 5.74
CA ASN A 205 -4.44 -7.84 6.42
C ASN A 205 -4.09 -8.52 7.74
N ASP A 206 -3.03 -9.34 7.76
CA ASP A 206 -2.61 -10.02 8.98
C ASP A 206 -2.09 -9.05 10.06
N THR A 207 -1.59 -7.87 9.66
CA THR A 207 -1.08 -6.85 10.59
C THR A 207 -2.16 -5.90 11.10
N ILE A 208 -3.05 -5.41 10.23
CA ILE A 208 -4.01 -4.34 10.55
C ILE A 208 -5.47 -4.69 10.23
N GLY A 209 -5.76 -5.88 9.74
CA GLY A 209 -7.13 -6.40 9.56
C GLY A 209 -7.90 -5.80 8.39
N VAL A 210 -7.22 -5.22 7.39
CA VAL A 210 -7.84 -4.65 6.19
C VAL A 210 -7.11 -5.06 4.92
N VAL A 211 -7.83 -5.08 3.79
CA VAL A 211 -7.28 -5.35 2.46
C VAL A 211 -7.45 -4.09 1.60
N PRO A 212 -6.38 -3.43 1.13
CA PRO A 212 -6.49 -2.20 0.34
C PRO A 212 -7.24 -2.36 -0.99
N LYS A 213 -7.89 -1.27 -1.46
CA LYS A 213 -8.46 -1.15 -2.83
C LYS A 213 -7.61 -0.36 -3.81
N TYR A 214 -6.54 0.24 -3.31
CA TYR A 214 -5.69 1.15 -4.06
C TYR A 214 -4.28 0.63 -4.11
N MET A 215 -3.64 0.80 -5.26
CA MET A 215 -2.26 0.44 -5.43
C MET A 215 -1.55 1.40 -6.37
N ARG A 216 -0.23 1.48 -6.23
CA ARG A 216 0.63 2.24 -7.13
C ARG A 216 1.74 1.33 -7.66
N PRO A 217 1.98 1.25 -8.98
CA PRO A 217 3.06 0.42 -9.53
C PRO A 217 4.43 1.04 -9.18
N PRO A 218 5.39 0.24 -8.70
CA PRO A 218 6.79 0.64 -8.57
C PRO A 218 7.31 1.29 -9.84
N MET A 219 8.02 2.43 -9.71
CA MET A 219 8.57 3.22 -10.83
C MET A 219 7.51 3.69 -11.86
N GLY A 220 6.22 3.62 -11.55
CA GLY A 220 5.15 3.84 -12.52
C GLY A 220 5.06 2.74 -13.60
N ASP A 221 5.74 1.60 -13.42
CA ASP A 221 5.89 0.58 -14.46
C ASP A 221 4.63 -0.25 -14.63
N ILE A 222 3.82 0.13 -15.63
CA ILE A 222 2.53 -0.49 -15.92
C ILE A 222 2.26 -0.48 -17.43
N ASP A 223 1.69 -1.57 -17.93
CA ASP A 223 1.13 -1.70 -19.28
C ASP A 223 -0.33 -2.19 -19.19
N ASN A 224 -1.01 -2.37 -20.32
CA ASN A 224 -2.41 -2.84 -20.31
C ASN A 224 -2.61 -4.23 -19.70
N ARG A 225 -1.60 -5.10 -19.72
CA ARG A 225 -1.65 -6.42 -19.06
C ARG A 225 -1.57 -6.26 -17.56
N VAL A 226 -0.62 -5.47 -17.08
CA VAL A 226 -0.47 -5.17 -15.65
C VAL A 226 -1.73 -4.47 -15.12
N ARG A 227 -2.27 -3.47 -15.83
CA ARG A 227 -3.55 -2.81 -15.49
C ARG A 227 -4.69 -3.81 -15.32
N ALA A 228 -4.85 -4.74 -16.26
CA ALA A 228 -5.92 -5.72 -16.20
C ALA A 228 -5.80 -6.62 -14.96
N ILE A 229 -4.59 -7.07 -14.63
CA ILE A 229 -4.34 -7.90 -13.43
C ILE A 229 -4.62 -7.09 -12.15
N MET A 230 -4.17 -5.84 -12.07
CA MET A 230 -4.40 -4.98 -10.91
C MET A 230 -5.90 -4.74 -10.66
N LYS A 231 -6.65 -4.44 -11.72
CA LYS A 231 -8.10 -4.24 -11.66
C LYS A 231 -8.84 -5.48 -11.16
N ALA A 232 -8.36 -6.67 -11.53
CA ALA A 232 -8.95 -7.93 -11.09
C ALA A 232 -8.69 -8.25 -9.61
N LEU A 233 -7.63 -7.69 -9.01
CA LEU A 233 -7.20 -8.04 -7.65
C LEU A 233 -7.48 -6.96 -6.61
N VAL A 234 -7.03 -5.73 -6.89
CA VAL A 234 -7.01 -4.64 -5.90
C VAL A 234 -8.01 -3.56 -6.26
N GLY A 235 -8.05 -3.15 -7.54
CA GLY A 235 -8.83 -2.02 -8.01
C GLY A 235 -8.07 -1.19 -9.05
N LEU A 236 -8.46 0.08 -9.19
CA LEU A 236 -7.87 0.99 -10.18
C LEU A 236 -6.45 1.42 -9.76
N PRO A 237 -5.48 1.41 -10.70
CA PRO A 237 -4.13 1.85 -10.40
C PRO A 237 -4.06 3.38 -10.24
N ILE A 238 -3.26 3.83 -9.26
CA ILE A 238 -2.87 5.24 -9.12
C ILE A 238 -1.59 5.47 -9.91
N ILE A 239 -1.66 6.32 -10.93
CA ILE A 239 -0.52 6.67 -11.79
C ILE A 239 -0.13 8.13 -11.54
N VAL A 240 1.16 8.39 -11.34
CA VAL A 240 1.66 9.74 -11.10
C VAL A 240 1.81 10.43 -12.46
N ASP A 241 0.79 11.16 -12.91
CA ASP A 241 0.86 11.96 -14.13
C ASP A 241 0.33 13.37 -13.90
N HIS A 242 1.22 14.37 -14.03
CA HIS A 242 0.98 15.83 -14.10
C HIS A 242 -0.12 16.45 -13.20
N GLY A 243 -0.63 15.72 -12.20
CA GLY A 243 -1.82 16.01 -11.42
C GLY A 243 -1.53 16.10 -9.92
N PHE A 244 -2.58 16.36 -9.15
CA PHE A 244 -2.48 16.61 -7.72
C PHE A 244 -2.45 15.34 -6.86
N CYS A 245 -2.22 14.17 -7.44
CA CYS A 245 -1.83 12.97 -6.71
C CYS A 245 -0.31 12.98 -6.57
N SER A 246 0.20 13.59 -5.50
CA SER A 246 1.64 13.80 -5.33
C SER A 246 2.38 12.49 -5.05
N LEU A 247 3.67 12.47 -5.35
CA LEU A 247 4.56 11.35 -5.12
C LEU A 247 5.69 11.79 -4.19
N GLU A 248 5.60 11.37 -2.95
CA GLU A 248 6.66 11.48 -1.96
C GLU A 248 7.14 10.08 -1.55
N HIS A 249 8.29 9.98 -0.89
CA HIS A 249 8.80 8.71 -0.37
C HIS A 249 9.10 8.86 1.12
N ASP A 250 8.51 8.05 1.98
CA ASP A 250 8.65 8.18 3.44
C ASP A 250 9.87 7.44 4.01
N ILE A 251 10.67 6.81 3.17
CA ILE A 251 11.96 6.20 3.54
C ILE A 251 13.15 7.18 3.43
N HIS A 252 12.94 8.35 2.80
CA HIS A 252 13.99 9.32 2.54
C HIS A 252 13.88 10.54 3.45
N THR A 253 14.96 10.84 4.19
CA THR A 253 15.02 12.00 5.09
C THR A 253 14.71 13.32 4.39
N ILE A 254 15.20 13.53 3.16
CA ILE A 254 14.97 14.77 2.40
C ILE A 254 13.47 14.99 2.14
N SER A 255 12.76 13.91 1.80
CA SER A 255 11.31 13.94 1.54
C SER A 255 10.55 14.24 2.84
N VAL A 256 10.85 13.52 3.92
CA VAL A 256 10.19 13.70 5.22
C VAL A 256 10.46 15.09 5.81
N ASP A 257 11.69 15.59 5.71
CA ASP A 257 12.10 16.86 6.31
C ASP A 257 11.58 18.08 5.55
N ALA A 258 11.15 17.91 4.30
CA ALA A 258 10.50 18.96 3.52
C ALA A 258 9.05 19.21 3.95
N VAL A 259 8.36 18.21 4.50
CA VAL A 259 6.91 18.27 4.81
C VAL A 259 6.52 19.47 5.70
N PRO A 260 7.23 19.78 6.81
CA PRO A 260 6.89 20.94 7.65
C PRO A 260 6.88 22.28 6.92
N SER A 261 7.69 22.42 5.87
CA SER A 261 7.81 23.66 5.08
C SER A 261 6.86 23.65 3.88
N VAL A 262 6.70 22.52 3.21
CA VAL A 262 5.92 22.40 1.97
C VAL A 262 4.42 22.34 2.25
N LEU A 263 4.00 21.60 3.28
CA LEU A 263 2.57 21.40 3.56
C LEU A 263 1.82 22.72 3.83
N PRO A 264 2.36 23.68 4.62
CA PRO A 264 1.72 24.98 4.79
C PRO A 264 1.65 25.79 3.50
N LEU A 265 2.66 25.71 2.63
CA LEU A 265 2.65 26.42 1.33
C LEU A 265 1.53 25.90 0.43
N ILE A 266 1.34 24.59 0.37
CA ILE A 266 0.25 23.96 -0.40
C ILE A 266 -1.11 24.43 0.14
N LYS A 267 -1.31 24.38 1.47
CA LYS A 267 -2.55 24.83 2.12
C LYS A 267 -2.82 26.32 1.91
N ASN A 268 -1.79 27.16 2.04
CA ASN A 268 -1.90 28.61 1.85
C ASN A 268 -2.19 29.00 0.39
N ALA A 269 -1.78 28.17 -0.57
CA ALA A 269 -2.16 28.31 -1.97
C ALA A 269 -3.61 27.87 -2.27
N GLY A 270 -4.37 27.44 -1.25
CA GLY A 270 -5.78 27.07 -1.35
C GLY A 270 -6.02 25.60 -1.72
N TYR A 271 -4.98 24.78 -1.76
CA TYR A 271 -5.12 23.34 -1.99
C TYR A 271 -5.47 22.60 -0.70
N LYS A 272 -6.07 21.42 -0.85
CA LYS A 272 -6.52 20.55 0.24
C LYS A 272 -5.81 19.20 0.15
N PRO A 273 -4.62 19.08 0.76
CA PRO A 273 -3.95 17.79 0.92
C PRO A 273 -4.85 16.83 1.70
N GLN A 274 -5.04 15.62 1.19
CA GLN A 274 -5.89 14.59 1.77
C GLN A 274 -5.54 13.20 1.21
N PRO A 275 -6.01 12.10 1.83
CA PRO A 275 -5.90 10.78 1.24
C PRO A 275 -6.59 10.68 -0.13
N ILE A 276 -6.06 9.81 -0.99
CA ILE A 276 -6.61 9.51 -2.32
C ILE A 276 -8.10 9.13 -2.24
N ALA A 277 -8.46 8.24 -1.32
CA ALA A 277 -9.85 7.80 -1.14
C ALA A 277 -10.79 8.99 -0.87
N THR A 278 -10.39 9.88 0.03
CA THR A 278 -11.15 11.09 0.35
C THR A 278 -11.31 11.98 -0.86
N CYS A 279 -10.23 12.19 -1.63
CA CYS A 279 -10.30 13.02 -2.82
C CYS A 279 -11.16 12.42 -3.94
N LEU A 280 -11.26 11.09 -4.01
CA LEU A 280 -12.14 10.36 -4.94
C LEU A 280 -13.58 10.21 -4.43
N GLY A 281 -13.88 10.65 -3.20
CA GLY A 281 -15.19 10.43 -2.57
C GLY A 281 -15.45 8.97 -2.17
N ASP A 282 -14.42 8.14 -2.07
CA ASP A 282 -14.53 6.76 -1.57
C ASP A 282 -14.46 6.73 -0.04
N ASN A 283 -15.59 6.43 0.58
CA ASN A 283 -15.71 6.30 2.02
C ASN A 283 -15.28 4.91 2.54
N ASN A 284 -14.97 3.96 1.65
CA ASN A 284 -14.53 2.62 2.01
C ASN A 284 -13.34 2.17 1.14
N PRO A 285 -12.11 2.63 1.44
CA PRO A 285 -10.92 2.33 0.64
C PRO A 285 -10.35 0.93 0.82
N TYR A 286 -11.09 0.05 1.49
CA TYR A 286 -10.71 -1.34 1.76
C TYR A 286 -11.74 -2.30 1.20
N GLN A 287 -11.28 -3.44 0.71
CA GLN A 287 -12.13 -4.51 0.19
C GLN A 287 -13.00 -5.05 1.33
N SER A 288 -14.24 -5.44 1.02
CA SER A 288 -15.05 -6.19 1.97
C SER A 288 -14.38 -7.52 2.23
N LEU A 289 -13.90 -7.74 3.47
CA LEU A 289 -13.45 -9.07 3.89
C LEU A 289 -14.65 -10.01 3.76
N LEU A 290 -14.65 -10.87 2.74
CA LEU A 290 -15.65 -11.94 2.65
C LEU A 290 -15.55 -12.74 3.95
N SER A 291 -16.62 -12.70 4.75
CA SER A 291 -16.74 -13.48 5.97
C SER A 291 -16.46 -14.94 5.61
N GLY A 292 -15.45 -15.51 6.27
CA GLY A 292 -14.72 -16.67 5.78
C GLY A 292 -15.57 -17.86 5.34
N SER A 293 -15.07 -18.56 4.32
CA SER A 293 -15.33 -19.98 4.16
C SER A 293 -14.81 -20.68 5.42
N SER A 294 -15.70 -20.96 6.36
CA SER A 294 -15.42 -21.77 7.53
C SER A 294 -15.04 -23.17 7.05
N GLY A 295 -13.74 -23.45 7.04
CA GLY A 295 -13.20 -24.80 6.94
C GLY A 295 -13.67 -25.55 8.18
N ASN A 296 -14.60 -26.48 7.97
CA ASN A 296 -15.20 -27.32 8.98
C ASN A 296 -14.11 -28.21 9.62
N ASN A 297 -13.51 -27.77 10.71
CA ASN A 297 -12.58 -28.56 11.52
C ASN A 297 -13.39 -29.55 12.38
N ASN A 298 -13.79 -30.68 11.79
CA ASN A 298 -14.12 -31.87 12.56
C ASN A 298 -12.88 -32.75 12.68
N ASN A 299 -12.10 -32.53 13.74
CA ASN A 299 -11.18 -33.54 14.24
C ASN A 299 -11.17 -33.55 15.77
N THR A 300 -12.29 -34.00 16.34
CA THR A 300 -12.37 -34.44 17.73
C THR A 300 -12.04 -35.93 17.78
N SER A 301 -10.75 -36.24 17.89
CA SER A 301 -10.29 -37.56 18.31
C SER A 301 -10.55 -37.74 19.80
N SER A 302 -11.48 -38.66 20.06
CA SER A 302 -11.98 -39.21 21.31
C SER A 302 -10.92 -39.59 22.33
N SER A 303 -11.04 -39.05 23.56
CA SER A 303 -10.51 -39.67 24.78
C SER A 303 -11.59 -40.54 25.43
N SER A 304 -11.30 -41.83 25.51
CA SER A 304 -12.05 -42.87 26.21
C SER A 304 -12.23 -42.58 27.71
N GLY A 305 -13.47 -42.60 28.18
CA GLY A 305 -13.85 -42.56 29.59
C GLY A 305 -15.19 -43.27 29.77
N LYS A 306 -15.22 -44.25 30.68
CA LYS A 306 -16.19 -45.35 30.80
C LYS A 306 -17.27 -45.04 31.84
N SER A 307 -18.44 -45.65 31.64
CA SER A 307 -19.41 -46.11 32.67
C SER A 307 -20.58 -45.20 33.05
N GLY A 308 -21.80 -45.78 33.09
CA GLY A 308 -22.92 -45.25 33.86
C GLY A 308 -24.32 -45.45 33.27
N ASN A 309 -24.90 -46.62 33.51
CA ASN A 309 -26.26 -47.04 33.14
C ASN A 309 -27.37 -46.28 33.90
N SER A 310 -28.48 -45.88 33.25
CA SER A 310 -29.87 -46.12 33.72
C SER A 310 -30.94 -45.51 32.81
N SER A 311 -31.91 -46.38 32.50
CA SER A 311 -33.24 -46.19 31.93
C SER A 311 -34.13 -45.21 32.69
N VAL A 312 -35.08 -44.54 32.00
CA VAL A 312 -36.55 -44.60 32.25
C VAL A 312 -37.29 -43.85 31.13
N ALA A 313 -38.45 -44.39 30.76
CA ALA A 313 -39.36 -44.01 29.69
C ALA A 313 -40.25 -42.79 29.97
N GLY A 314 -40.90 -42.25 28.93
CA GLY A 314 -42.09 -41.40 29.06
C GLY A 314 -42.47 -40.61 27.80
N SER A 315 -43.36 -41.19 27.00
CA SER A 315 -44.46 -40.61 26.20
C SER A 315 -44.51 -39.08 26.05
N GLY A 316 -44.56 -38.47 24.86
CA GLY A 316 -45.52 -38.69 23.78
C GLY A 316 -46.55 -37.55 23.75
N LEU A 317 -46.67 -36.83 22.65
CA LEU A 317 -47.94 -36.44 21.99
C LEU A 317 -47.68 -35.58 20.75
N ASN A 318 -48.51 -35.88 19.76
CA ASN A 318 -48.50 -35.48 18.36
C ASN A 318 -49.69 -34.52 18.12
N SER A 319 -49.57 -33.55 17.22
CA SER A 319 -50.67 -33.07 16.36
C SER A 319 -50.13 -32.03 15.36
N SER A 320 -50.12 -32.38 14.07
CA SER A 320 -51.14 -32.02 13.04
C SER A 320 -50.93 -30.59 12.48
N SER A 321 -50.24 -30.39 11.34
CA SER A 321 -50.71 -30.48 9.94
C SER A 321 -51.73 -29.41 9.50
N ASN A 322 -51.31 -28.42 8.70
CA ASN A 322 -51.71 -28.25 7.28
C ASN A 322 -51.33 -26.86 6.69
N ASP A 323 -50.73 -26.95 5.50
CA ASP A 323 -50.52 -25.98 4.39
C ASP A 323 -51.88 -25.47 3.81
N PRO A 324 -52.02 -24.62 2.74
CA PRO A 324 -51.02 -23.94 1.91
C PRO A 324 -51.34 -22.49 1.40
N SER A 325 -50.30 -21.87 0.82
CA SER A 325 -50.25 -21.00 -0.38
C SER A 325 -51.34 -19.95 -0.69
N VAL A 326 -50.92 -18.69 -0.91
CA VAL A 326 -51.50 -17.80 -1.94
C VAL A 326 -50.39 -17.03 -2.67
N ASN A 327 -50.46 -17.06 -3.99
CA ASN A 327 -49.58 -16.46 -5.00
C ASN A 327 -50.45 -15.54 -5.86
N ILE A 328 -50.21 -14.22 -5.98
CA ILE A 328 -50.77 -13.39 -7.08
C ILE A 328 -49.85 -12.18 -7.43
N LYS A 329 -49.36 -12.25 -8.68
CA LYS A 329 -49.18 -11.26 -9.77
C LYS A 329 -48.45 -9.91 -9.63
N SER A 330 -47.57 -9.78 -10.62
CA SER A 330 -47.18 -8.62 -11.44
C SER A 330 -48.29 -7.66 -11.87
N THR A 331 -47.95 -6.38 -11.96
CA THR A 331 -48.36 -5.48 -13.06
C THR A 331 -47.24 -4.48 -13.35
N SER A 332 -46.90 -4.39 -14.63
CA SER A 332 -46.19 -3.32 -15.30
C SER A 332 -47.07 -2.07 -15.40
N ASP A 333 -46.44 -0.90 -15.31
CA ASP A 333 -46.67 0.30 -16.13
C ASP A 333 -45.41 1.19 -16.04
#